data_AF-A0A9D5UWM9-F1
#
_entry.id   AF-A0A9D5UWM9-F1
#
_cell.length_a   1.000
_cell.length_b   1.000
_cell.length_c   1.000
_cell.angle_alpha   90.00
_cell.angle_beta   90.00
_cell.angle_gamma   90.00
#
_symmetry.space_group_name_H-M   'P 1'
#
loop_
_entity.id
_entity.type
_entity.pdbx_description
1 polymer ?
#
loop_
_entity_poly.entity_id
_entity_poly.type
_entity_poly.pdbx_seq_one_letter_code
_entity_poly.pdbx_strand_id
1 'polypeptide(L)'
;MMQKWVDEEDAVTVRVSDEERLVRWLAVGRTLPPEGLATLREVEESGWRVVTASGDALSRSEQVACLREQADLPFWAFALAKSYLDDVGEWPLFGMATEQALAAYAEHRDVLRAVQELLVSVQAVWPDVQLVRVEEVQGRPH
;
A
#
# COMPACT_ATOMS: atom_id res chain seq x y z
N MET A 1 33.33 14.48 -44.11
CA MET A 1 32.60 13.32 -43.57
C MET A 1 32.94 13.26 -42.08
N MET A 2 32.08 13.80 -41.21
CA MET A 2 32.30 13.78 -39.76
C MET A 2 31.07 13.14 -39.13
N GLN A 3 31.27 11.96 -38.54
CA GLN A 3 30.27 11.24 -37.75
C GLN A 3 29.97 12.05 -36.49
N LYS A 4 28.74 12.56 -36.39
CA LYS A 4 28.17 12.98 -35.10
C LYS A 4 27.82 11.71 -34.33
N TRP A 5 28.60 11.42 -33.30
CA TRP A 5 28.17 10.58 -32.20
C TRP A 5 27.19 11.43 -31.40
N VAL A 6 25.92 11.04 -31.42
CA VAL A 6 24.93 11.57 -30.49
C VAL A 6 24.93 10.56 -29.36
N ASP A 7 25.50 10.99 -28.23
CA ASP A 7 25.44 10.27 -26.97
C ASP A 7 23.99 9.84 -26.69
N GLU A 8 23.82 8.53 -26.48
CA GLU A 8 22.61 7.97 -25.89
C GLU A 8 22.35 8.70 -24.57
N GLU A 9 21.24 9.44 -24.52
CA GLU A 9 20.70 9.96 -23.27
C GLU A 9 20.45 8.77 -22.35
N ASP A 10 21.39 8.56 -21.44
CA ASP A 10 21.27 7.67 -20.29
C ASP A 10 20.06 8.17 -19.48
N ALA A 11 18.90 7.57 -19.74
CA ALA A 11 17.67 7.83 -19.02
C ALA A 11 17.89 7.32 -17.59
N VAL A 12 18.44 8.19 -16.73
CA VAL A 12 18.55 7.97 -15.29
C VAL A 12 17.14 7.86 -14.75
N THR A 13 16.64 6.63 -14.70
CA THR A 13 15.43 6.28 -13.97
C THR A 13 15.74 6.48 -12.50
N VAL A 14 15.37 7.64 -11.96
CA VAL A 14 15.49 7.95 -10.53
C VAL A 14 14.67 6.91 -9.78
N ARG A 15 15.36 5.96 -9.13
CA ARG A 15 14.72 4.95 -8.28
C ARG A 15 14.35 5.62 -6.97
N VAL A 16 13.05 5.75 -6.71
CA VAL A 16 12.54 6.23 -5.42
C VAL A 16 12.92 5.21 -4.34
N SER A 17 13.58 5.69 -3.29
CA SER A 17 14.03 4.89 -2.14
C SER A 17 12.88 4.49 -1.21
N ASP A 18 13.09 3.44 -0.40
CA ASP A 18 12.11 2.98 0.59
C ASP A 18 11.76 4.07 1.62
N GLU A 19 12.75 4.86 2.02
CA GLU A 19 12.56 5.97 2.95
C GLU A 19 11.65 7.05 2.34
N GLU A 20 11.87 7.42 1.07
CA GLU A 20 11.01 8.37 0.37
C GLU A 20 9.58 7.85 0.21
N ARG A 21 9.40 6.54 -0.05
CA ARG A 21 8.08 5.91 -0.10
C ARG A 21 7.38 5.95 1.24
N LEU A 22 8.08 5.61 2.32
CA LEU A 22 7.54 5.65 3.68
C LEU A 22 7.13 7.08 4.06
N VAL A 23 8.01 8.06 3.83
CA VAL A 23 7.73 9.48 4.13
C VAL A 23 6.52 9.98 3.34
N ARG A 24 6.44 9.65 2.04
CA ARG A 24 5.29 9.98 1.19
C ARG A 24 4.00 9.42 1.77
N TRP A 25 3.94 8.12 2.05
CA TRP A 25 2.71 7.47 2.51
C TRP A 25 2.29 7.92 3.90
N LEU A 26 3.24 8.17 4.80
CA LEU A 26 2.94 8.77 6.09
C LEU A 26 2.40 10.20 5.96
N ALA A 27 2.91 11.00 5.02
CA ALA A 27 2.36 12.33 4.76
C ALA A 27 0.92 12.24 4.25
N VAL A 28 0.62 11.32 3.32
CA VAL A 28 -0.75 11.10 2.83
C VAL A 28 -1.68 10.65 3.98
N GLY A 29 -1.24 9.69 4.80
CA GLY A 29 -2.02 9.17 5.94
C GLY A 29 -2.27 10.18 7.06
N ARG A 30 -1.56 11.32 7.09
CA ARG A 30 -1.86 12.47 7.98
C ARG A 30 -2.94 13.39 7.42
N THR A 31 -3.17 13.34 6.10
CA THR A 31 -4.13 14.22 5.41
C THR A 31 -5.46 13.53 5.12
N LEU A 32 -5.46 12.20 5.04
CA LEU A 32 -6.64 11.38 4.80
C LEU A 32 -6.97 10.54 6.03
N PRO A 33 -8.26 10.39 6.38
CA PRO A 33 -8.66 9.38 7.34
C PRO A 33 -8.39 7.97 6.79
N PRO A 34 -8.37 6.93 7.66
CA PRO A 34 -8.08 5.55 7.25
C PRO A 34 -8.95 5.07 6.08
N GLU A 35 -10.24 5.40 6.06
CA GLU A 35 -11.16 5.03 4.97
C GLU A 35 -10.81 5.74 3.65
N GLY A 36 -10.33 6.98 3.73
CA GLY A 36 -9.85 7.73 2.57
C GLY A 36 -8.57 7.13 2.00
N LEU A 37 -7.67 6.65 2.87
CA LEU A 37 -6.46 5.95 2.45
C LEU A 37 -6.77 4.56 1.89
N ALA A 38 -7.76 3.88 2.46
CA ALA A 38 -8.26 2.57 2.03
C ALA A 38 -8.94 2.59 0.65
N THR A 39 -9.48 3.74 0.24
CA THR A 39 -10.16 3.94 -1.05
C THR A 39 -9.34 4.75 -2.05
N LEU A 40 -8.08 5.06 -1.73
CA LEU A 40 -7.26 5.94 -2.55
C LEU A 40 -6.97 5.34 -3.94
N ARG A 41 -7.23 6.12 -4.98
CA ARG A 41 -6.94 5.76 -6.38
C ARG A 41 -5.95 6.74 -6.99
N GLU A 42 -4.71 6.28 -7.19
CA GLU A 42 -3.66 7.05 -7.86
C GLU A 42 -3.73 6.94 -9.39
N VAL A 43 -4.35 5.87 -9.88
CA VAL A 43 -4.60 5.55 -11.29
C VAL A 43 -5.98 4.89 -11.42
N GLU A 44 -6.64 5.04 -12.57
CA GLU A 44 -7.97 4.43 -12.81
C GLU A 44 -7.90 2.90 -12.82
N GLU A 45 -6.86 2.36 -13.47
CA GLU A 45 -6.60 0.92 -13.55
C GLU A 45 -5.18 0.65 -13.04
N SER A 46 -5.10 -0.06 -11.91
CA SER A 46 -3.85 -0.60 -11.39
C SER A 46 -3.86 -2.12 -11.54
N GLY A 47 -2.69 -2.68 -11.83
CA GLY A 47 -2.44 -4.13 -11.75
C GLY A 47 -2.55 -4.69 -10.32
N TRP A 48 -2.70 -3.82 -9.32
CA TRP A 48 -2.89 -4.20 -7.92
C TRP A 48 -4.02 -3.41 -7.28
N ARG A 49 -4.94 -4.16 -6.67
CA ARG A 49 -6.08 -3.62 -5.94
C ARG A 49 -6.07 -4.17 -4.54
N VAL A 50 -6.26 -3.31 -3.55
CA VAL A 50 -6.46 -3.73 -2.16
C VAL A 50 -7.92 -3.50 -1.81
N VAL A 51 -8.61 -4.56 -1.43
CA VAL A 51 -10.01 -4.51 -1.01
C VAL A 51 -10.09 -4.57 0.51
N THR A 52 -10.45 -3.47 1.18
CA THR A 52 -10.84 -3.49 2.59
C THR A 52 -12.37 -3.60 2.68
N ALA A 53 -12.90 -4.39 3.62
CA ALA A 53 -14.33 -4.34 3.91
C ALA A 53 -14.53 -3.31 5.03
N SER A 54 -15.54 -2.45 4.90
CA SER A 54 -15.98 -1.59 6.00
C SER A 54 -17.48 -1.75 6.20
N GLY A 55 -17.92 -1.79 7.46
CA GLY A 55 -19.32 -1.95 7.85
C GLY A 55 -19.65 -3.31 8.43
N ASP A 56 -20.81 -3.40 9.06
CA ASP A 56 -21.38 -4.64 9.56
C ASP A 56 -21.69 -5.60 8.40
N ALA A 57 -21.74 -6.91 8.66
CA ALA A 57 -21.83 -7.95 7.63
C ALA A 57 -22.98 -7.76 6.60
N LEU A 58 -24.02 -6.99 6.95
CA LEU A 58 -25.17 -6.68 6.11
C LEU A 58 -24.98 -5.41 5.24
N SER A 59 -24.07 -4.50 5.60
CA SER A 59 -23.80 -3.25 4.86
C SER A 59 -22.35 -3.15 4.36
N ARG A 60 -21.57 -4.23 4.49
CA ARG A 60 -20.17 -4.30 4.04
C ARG A 60 -20.02 -3.76 2.63
N SER A 61 -19.27 -2.68 2.52
CA SER A 61 -18.84 -2.11 1.25
C SER A 61 -17.38 -2.45 1.04
N GLU A 62 -17.08 -2.97 -0.14
CA GLU A 62 -15.71 -3.21 -0.60
C GLU A 62 -15.09 -1.87 -1.01
N GLN A 63 -14.06 -1.47 -0.29
CA GLN A 63 -13.26 -0.28 -0.56
C GLN A 63 -12.01 -0.70 -1.32
N VAL A 64 -11.77 -0.08 -2.48
CA VAL A 64 -10.68 -0.49 -3.37
C VAL A 64 -9.64 0.61 -3.53
N ALA A 65 -8.43 0.38 -3.02
CA ALA A 65 -7.27 1.20 -3.34
C ALA A 65 -6.59 0.74 -4.63
N CYS A 66 -6.25 1.70 -5.50
CA CYS A 66 -5.51 1.47 -6.75
C CYS A 66 -4.20 2.26 -6.70
N LEU A 67 -3.09 1.57 -6.43
CA LEU A 67 -1.77 2.19 -6.34
C LEU A 67 -1.03 2.09 -7.68
N ARG A 68 -0.22 3.10 -8.01
CA ARG A 68 0.53 3.06 -9.28
C ARG A 68 1.63 1.99 -9.28
N GLU A 69 2.33 1.84 -8.18
CA GLU A 69 3.51 0.98 -8.08
C GLU A 69 3.29 -0.14 -7.05
N GLN A 70 3.62 -1.38 -7.41
CA GLN A 70 3.54 -2.51 -6.48
C GLN A 70 4.46 -2.32 -5.26
N ALA A 71 5.62 -1.69 -5.46
CA ALA A 71 6.58 -1.41 -4.40
C ALA A 71 6.01 -0.44 -3.34
N ASP A 72 4.95 0.31 -3.64
CA ASP A 72 4.30 1.21 -2.68
C ASP A 72 3.39 0.48 -1.67
N LEU A 73 2.96 -0.76 -1.98
CA LEU A 73 1.96 -1.48 -1.18
C LEU A 73 2.34 -1.63 0.31
N PRO A 74 3.57 -2.03 0.70
CA PRO A 74 3.91 -2.16 2.12
C PRO A 74 3.89 -0.81 2.85
N PHE A 75 4.32 0.25 2.19
CA PHE A 75 4.37 1.60 2.77
C PHE A 75 2.97 2.20 2.92
N TRP A 76 2.10 1.99 1.92
CA TRP A 76 0.68 2.32 2.01
C TRP A 76 -0.01 1.56 3.14
N ALA A 77 0.21 0.24 3.25
CA ALA A 77 -0.39 -0.60 4.29
C ALA A 77 0.08 -0.18 5.69
N PHE A 78 1.36 0.18 5.84
CA PHE A 78 1.89 0.75 7.07
C PHE A 78 1.21 2.09 7.42
N ALA A 79 1.07 3.00 6.45
CA ALA A 79 0.40 4.28 6.68
C ALA A 79 -1.09 4.10 7.02
N LEU A 80 -1.78 3.12 6.42
CA LEU A 80 -3.16 2.78 6.75
C LEU A 80 -3.28 2.27 8.18
N ALA A 81 -2.46 1.28 8.54
CA ALA A 81 -2.40 0.73 9.87
C ALA A 81 -2.10 1.82 10.90
N LYS A 82 -1.11 2.68 10.62
CA LYS A 82 -0.76 3.78 11.51
C LYS A 82 -1.88 4.79 11.68
N SER A 83 -2.47 5.26 10.57
CA SER A 83 -3.56 6.23 10.60
C SER A 83 -4.73 5.71 11.45
N TYR A 84 -5.10 4.44 11.27
CA TYR A 84 -6.17 3.81 12.05
C TYR A 84 -5.81 3.66 13.53
N LEU A 85 -4.65 3.07 13.83
CA LEU A 85 -4.21 2.84 15.20
C LEU A 85 -4.01 4.15 15.99
N ASP A 86 -3.59 5.23 15.34
CA ASP A 86 -3.53 6.56 15.97
C ASP A 86 -4.96 7.07 16.26
N ASP A 87 -5.91 6.89 15.34
CA ASP A 87 -7.31 7.35 15.47
C ASP A 87 -8.04 6.65 16.63
N VAL A 88 -7.85 5.33 16.77
CA VAL A 88 -8.44 4.55 17.88
C VAL A 88 -7.59 4.55 19.16
N GLY A 89 -6.41 5.20 19.15
CA GLY A 89 -5.52 5.28 20.31
C GLY A 89 -4.75 4.00 20.65
N GLU A 90 -4.70 3.04 19.73
CA GLU A 90 -4.15 1.69 19.90
C GLU A 90 -2.70 1.57 19.37
N TRP A 91 -2.14 2.63 18.76
CA TRP A 91 -0.74 2.63 18.29
C TRP A 91 0.28 2.19 19.34
N PRO A 92 0.21 2.58 20.63
CA PRO A 92 1.16 2.13 21.64
C PRO A 92 1.15 0.61 21.87
N LEU A 93 0.04 -0.07 21.58
CA LEU A 93 -0.13 -1.50 21.82
C LEU A 93 0.21 -2.34 20.59
N PHE A 94 -0.10 -1.85 19.39
CA PHE A 94 0.05 -2.62 18.14
C PHE A 94 1.11 -2.08 17.19
N GLY A 95 1.57 -0.83 17.36
CA GLY A 95 2.50 -0.16 16.43
C GLY A 95 3.83 -0.88 16.29
N MET A 96 4.34 -1.52 17.34
CA MET A 96 5.58 -2.30 17.27
C MET A 96 5.46 -3.49 16.31
N ALA A 97 4.31 -4.18 16.28
CA ALA A 97 4.10 -5.28 15.35
C ALA A 97 4.04 -4.78 13.90
N THR A 98 3.40 -3.62 13.69
CA THR A 98 3.33 -2.95 12.39
C THR A 98 4.73 -2.52 11.91
N GLU A 99 5.56 -1.96 12.79
CA GLU A 99 6.95 -1.60 12.48
C GLU A 99 7.82 -2.81 12.14
N GLN A 100 7.66 -3.93 12.87
CA GLN A 100 8.38 -5.18 12.59
C GLN A 100 8.02 -5.78 11.22
N ALA A 101 6.74 -5.76 10.85
CA ALA A 101 6.30 -6.26 9.54
C ALA A 101 6.91 -5.43 8.39
N LEU A 102 7.00 -4.10 8.54
CA LEU A 102 7.68 -3.25 7.55
C LEU A 102 9.21 -3.48 7.55
N ALA A 103 9.83 -3.73 8.70
CA ALA A 103 11.25 -4.06 8.77
C ALA A 103 11.56 -5.40 8.07
N ALA A 104 10.70 -6.41 8.23
CA ALA A 104 10.82 -7.70 7.55
C ALA A 104 10.74 -7.56 6.02
N TYR A 105 9.95 -6.61 5.52
CA TYR A 105 9.96 -6.26 4.09
C TYR A 105 11.32 -5.76 3.62
N ALA A 106 11.97 -4.88 4.38
CA ALA A 106 13.28 -4.33 4.00
C ALA A 106 14.34 -5.43 3.84
N GLU A 107 14.23 -6.50 4.62
CA GLU A 107 15.11 -7.68 4.58
C GLU A 107 14.76 -8.63 3.42
N HIS A 108 13.49 -8.99 3.27
CA HIS A 108 13.07 -10.09 2.38
C HIS A 108 12.52 -9.64 1.02
N ARG A 109 12.14 -8.37 0.88
CA ARG A 109 11.53 -7.79 -0.33
C ARG A 109 10.27 -8.49 -0.82
N ASP A 110 9.61 -9.25 0.05
CA ASP A 110 8.33 -9.89 -0.22
C ASP A 110 7.18 -8.92 0.07
N VAL A 111 6.67 -8.29 -0.99
CA VAL A 111 5.58 -7.31 -0.90
C VAL A 111 4.30 -7.92 -0.34
N LEU A 112 3.92 -9.13 -0.80
CA LEU A 112 2.63 -9.71 -0.43
C LEU A 112 2.61 -10.11 1.04
N ARG A 113 3.70 -10.76 1.46
CA ARG A 113 3.88 -11.14 2.86
C ARG A 113 3.89 -9.92 3.76
N ALA A 114 4.62 -8.87 3.40
CA ALA A 114 4.69 -7.64 4.19
C ALA A 114 3.33 -6.98 4.37
N VAL A 115 2.56 -6.84 3.29
CA VAL A 115 1.22 -6.24 3.34
C VAL A 115 0.29 -7.11 4.20
N GLN A 116 0.38 -8.44 4.08
CA GLN A 116 -0.41 -9.35 4.90
C GLN A 116 -0.06 -9.23 6.39
N GLU A 117 1.23 -9.24 6.75
CA GLU A 117 1.68 -9.10 8.13
C GLU A 117 1.28 -7.73 8.73
N LEU A 118 1.41 -6.65 7.96
CA LEU A 118 0.98 -5.31 8.35
C LEU A 118 -0.53 -5.25 8.64
N LEU A 119 -1.36 -5.81 7.76
CA LEU A 119 -2.81 -5.78 7.95
C LEU A 119 -3.28 -6.74 9.05
N VAL A 120 -2.60 -7.88 9.24
CA VAL A 120 -2.85 -8.77 10.39
C VAL A 120 -2.56 -8.06 11.71
N SER A 121 -1.53 -7.18 11.76
CA SER A 121 -1.18 -6.45 12.99
C SER A 121 -2.31 -5.54 13.50
N VAL A 122 -3.23 -5.13 12.62
CA VAL A 122 -4.39 -4.29 12.98
C VAL A 122 -5.70 -5.06 13.04
N GLN A 123 -5.74 -6.32 12.59
CA GLN A 123 -6.98 -7.10 12.49
C GLN A 123 -7.67 -7.33 13.85
N ALA A 124 -6.91 -7.30 14.96
CA ALA A 124 -7.44 -7.41 16.31
C ALA A 124 -8.34 -6.22 16.69
N VAL A 125 -8.10 -5.04 16.12
CA VAL A 125 -8.82 -3.80 16.41
C VAL A 125 -9.64 -3.31 15.22
N TRP A 126 -9.30 -3.75 14.00
CA TRP A 126 -10.03 -3.50 12.77
C TRP A 126 -10.36 -4.82 12.04
N PRO A 127 -11.31 -5.62 12.57
CA PRO A 127 -11.58 -6.97 12.07
C PRO A 127 -12.16 -7.00 10.64
N ASP A 128 -12.70 -5.87 10.18
CA ASP A 128 -13.27 -5.74 8.83
C ASP A 128 -12.20 -5.46 7.76
N VAL A 129 -10.97 -5.07 8.15
CA VAL A 129 -9.86 -4.99 7.21
C VAL A 129 -9.49 -6.40 6.72
N GLN A 130 -9.66 -6.63 5.43
CA GLN A 130 -9.20 -7.81 4.72
C GLN A 130 -8.31 -7.35 3.56
N LEU A 131 -7.45 -8.24 3.08
CA LEU A 131 -6.66 -8.01 1.88
C LEU A 131 -7.05 -9.05 0.85
N VAL A 132 -7.76 -8.62 -0.19
CA VAL A 132 -7.99 -9.46 -1.36
C VAL A 132 -7.12 -8.93 -2.49
N ARG A 133 -6.10 -9.70 -2.87
CA ARG A 133 -5.38 -9.45 -4.11
C ARG A 133 -6.33 -9.75 -5.26
N VAL A 134 -6.77 -8.73 -5.98
CA VAL A 134 -7.42 -8.94 -7.27
C VAL A 134 -6.29 -9.23 -8.27
N GLU A 135 -6.01 -10.50 -8.50
CA GLU A 135 -5.22 -10.88 -9.67
C GLU A 135 -5.98 -10.38 -10.89
N GLU A 136 -5.27 -9.77 -11.86
CA GLU A 136 -5.86 -9.42 -13.15
C GLU A 136 -6.75 -10.58 -13.59
N VAL A 137 -8.04 -10.30 -13.80
CA VAL A 137 -8.93 -11.26 -14.44
C VAL A 137 -8.35 -11.46 -15.82
N GLN A 138 -7.46 -12.45 -15.98
CA GLN A 138 -6.97 -12.87 -17.28
C GLN A 138 -8.19 -13.26 -18.08
N GLY A 139 -8.55 -12.37 -19.01
CA GLY A 139 -9.49 -12.56 -20.11
C GLY A 139 -10.71 -13.43 -19.83
N ARG A 140 -11.88 -12.79 -19.71
CA ARG A 140 -12.99 -13.29 -20.52
C ARG A 140 -13.14 -12.39 -21.74
N PRO A 141 -12.82 -12.88 -22.94
CA PRO A 141 -13.27 -12.21 -24.15
C PRO A 141 -14.79 -12.38 -24.27
N HIS A 142 -15.45 -11.25 -24.53
CA HIS A 142 -16.82 -11.05 -25.01
C HIS A 142 -18.00 -11.59 -24.19
#